data_AF-A0A7C7S679-F1
#
_entry.id   AF-A0A7C7S679-F1
#
_cell.length_a   1.000
_cell.length_b   1.000
_cell.length_c   1.000
_cell.angle_alpha   90.00
_cell.angle_beta   90.00
_cell.angle_gamma   90.00
#
_symmetry.space_group_name_H-M   'P 1'
#
loop_
_entity.id
_entity.type
_entity.pdbx_description
1 polymer ?
#
loop_
_entity_poly.entity_id
_entity_poly.type
_entity_poly.pdbx_seq_one_letter_code
_entity_poly.pdbx_strand_id
1 'polypeptide(L)'
;TDWDGILTDRSDPNQSWLINGPTVRTIDPDQSNTLLTNYAAFDASWNEGLRRYEERLRARIGEQKIIFPNWSMDNYDLINGNNYEGFPLDDGTSYRGNWHQTVFGPLSDIGSYFEWMTQARQPNLTLIETYEDDGTPDSTGDGEYDNPCDDQNFTPNYQKMRFGLATALLNDGYFAFEINTNGHGSLCLLWFDEYDNAGQERGYLGMPRGDAYRVGDSPLGPDLLSGGVFETQDDLDAWDLWADESEGYTATLSLDTGESAQGAASARVDVAQSQGTDWRVSFFFSPAVVISGTDYTLSFWAKADREREISAWAQQPVDPWEMRLDFGRIPITTDWQHYEFSVVATGSDTAAEFAFGLGGITGTVWLDDVHLQSGSRDIWRRDYEHGIALVNATHSPQTVSLGGEFRKINGTQAPDVNDGSLVSDVTLAPLDGLILLRETEFTTTMHLPVVMHISSNANSFFHLQGAQSISGKMLDWSALYQ
;
A
#
# COMPACT_ATOMS: atom_id res chain seq x y z
N THR A 1 -38.06 -5.94 7.44
CA THR A 1 -36.70 -6.23 7.91
C THR A 1 -35.83 -5.13 7.40
N ASP A 2 -35.29 -4.32 8.30
CA ASP A 2 -34.36 -3.26 7.93
C ASP A 2 -32.97 -3.90 7.82
N TRP A 3 -32.33 -3.73 6.67
CA TRP A 3 -31.00 -4.27 6.36
C TRP A 3 -30.16 -3.09 5.86
N ASP A 4 -28.87 -3.05 6.20
CA ASP A 4 -28.03 -1.86 5.94
C ASP A 4 -27.41 -1.84 4.54
N GLY A 5 -27.19 -3.01 3.95
CA GLY A 5 -26.63 -3.13 2.61
C GLY A 5 -26.68 -4.54 2.02
N ILE A 6 -26.02 -4.69 0.88
CA ILE A 6 -25.82 -5.94 0.15
C ILE A 6 -24.32 -6.13 -0.07
N LEU A 7 -23.85 -7.36 0.13
CA LEU A 7 -22.53 -7.79 -0.32
C LEU A 7 -22.63 -8.39 -1.74
N THR A 8 -21.74 -7.99 -2.64
CA THR A 8 -21.66 -8.53 -4.01
C THR A 8 -20.30 -9.19 -4.26
N ASP A 9 -20.29 -10.50 -4.26
CA ASP A 9 -19.12 -11.27 -4.69
C ASP A 9 -19.08 -11.41 -6.22
N ARG A 10 -17.90 -11.72 -6.78
CA ARG A 10 -17.64 -11.78 -8.23
C ARG A 10 -17.90 -10.45 -8.95
N SER A 11 -17.48 -9.36 -8.34
CA SER A 11 -17.54 -8.01 -8.92
C SER A 11 -16.20 -7.62 -9.57
N ASP A 12 -15.26 -8.55 -9.69
CA ASP A 12 -13.96 -8.31 -10.30
C ASP A 12 -14.04 -8.27 -11.85
N PRO A 13 -13.16 -7.49 -12.50
CA PRO A 13 -13.12 -7.38 -13.96
C PRO A 13 -12.57 -8.65 -14.61
N ASN A 14 -12.90 -8.82 -15.90
CA ASN A 14 -12.28 -9.79 -16.81
C ASN A 14 -12.38 -11.26 -16.33
N GLN A 15 -13.56 -11.87 -16.37
CA GLN A 15 -13.79 -13.23 -15.85
C GLN A 15 -13.28 -14.38 -16.72
N SER A 16 -12.56 -14.12 -17.83
CA SER A 16 -12.06 -15.17 -18.72
C SER A 16 -11.13 -16.17 -18.02
N TRP A 17 -10.48 -15.79 -16.92
CA TRP A 17 -9.62 -16.65 -16.11
C TRP A 17 -10.37 -17.86 -15.51
N LEU A 18 -11.69 -17.76 -15.32
CA LEU A 18 -12.54 -18.87 -14.86
C LEU A 18 -12.83 -19.93 -15.92
N ILE A 19 -12.58 -19.63 -17.20
CA ILE A 19 -12.95 -20.51 -18.31
C ILE A 19 -11.90 -21.62 -18.52
N ASN A 20 -10.62 -21.32 -18.29
CA ASN A 20 -9.49 -22.19 -18.63
C ASN A 20 -8.53 -22.47 -17.45
N GLY A 21 -9.02 -22.46 -16.21
CA GLY A 21 -8.24 -22.76 -15.00
C GLY A 21 -8.47 -24.18 -14.44
N PRO A 22 -7.59 -24.74 -13.59
CA PRO A 22 -7.77 -26.08 -12.99
C PRO A 22 -9.06 -26.23 -12.17
N THR A 23 -9.66 -25.12 -11.74
CA THR A 23 -10.92 -25.01 -11.01
C THR A 23 -12.18 -24.92 -11.91
N VAL A 24 -12.12 -25.34 -13.19
CA VAL A 24 -13.21 -25.13 -14.19
C VAL A 24 -14.62 -25.43 -13.65
N ARG A 25 -15.61 -24.59 -14.02
CA ARG A 25 -16.69 -24.92 -14.99
C ARG A 25 -17.79 -23.84 -15.02
N THR A 26 -18.11 -23.29 -16.21
CA THR A 26 -19.49 -23.20 -16.80
C THR A 26 -19.74 -22.05 -17.77
N ILE A 27 -18.84 -21.07 -17.93
CA ILE A 27 -19.11 -19.97 -18.86
C ILE A 27 -18.69 -20.38 -20.28
N ASP A 28 -19.69 -20.51 -21.15
CA ASP A 28 -19.55 -20.71 -22.60
C ASP A 28 -20.04 -19.42 -23.28
N PRO A 29 -19.17 -18.41 -23.47
CA PRO A 29 -19.59 -17.08 -23.89
C PRO A 29 -20.31 -17.04 -25.24
N ASP A 30 -19.98 -17.98 -26.13
CA ASP A 30 -20.52 -18.05 -27.50
C ASP A 30 -21.41 -19.28 -27.74
N GLN A 31 -21.68 -20.07 -26.69
CA GLN A 31 -22.50 -21.28 -26.74
C GLN A 31 -21.96 -22.33 -27.73
N SER A 32 -20.66 -22.29 -28.03
CA SER A 32 -20.04 -23.20 -29.01
C SER A 32 -19.72 -24.57 -28.43
N ASN A 33 -19.71 -24.71 -27.10
CA ASN A 33 -19.14 -25.83 -26.36
C ASN A 33 -17.65 -26.07 -26.68
N THR A 34 -16.92 -25.03 -27.10
CA THR A 34 -15.48 -25.09 -27.36
C THR A 34 -14.75 -23.93 -26.67
N LEU A 35 -13.50 -24.16 -26.26
CA LEU A 35 -12.67 -23.08 -25.74
C LEU A 35 -12.31 -22.10 -26.86
N LEU A 36 -12.44 -20.80 -26.56
CA LEU A 36 -12.00 -19.73 -27.43
C LEU A 36 -10.48 -19.54 -27.29
N THR A 37 -9.87 -19.03 -28.36
CA THR A 37 -8.47 -18.60 -28.35
C THR A 37 -8.28 -17.15 -27.89
N ASN A 38 -9.37 -16.39 -27.77
CA ASN A 38 -9.37 -15.00 -27.33
C ASN A 38 -10.69 -14.68 -26.61
N TYR A 39 -10.60 -14.17 -25.39
CA TYR A 39 -11.75 -13.81 -24.55
C TYR A 39 -11.96 -12.29 -24.39
N ALA A 40 -11.20 -11.44 -25.08
CA ALA A 40 -11.27 -9.98 -24.88
C ALA A 40 -12.69 -9.40 -25.07
N ALA A 41 -13.46 -9.93 -26.04
CA ALA A 41 -14.85 -9.50 -26.23
C ALA A 41 -15.78 -9.95 -25.10
N PHE A 42 -15.51 -11.13 -24.50
CA PHE A 42 -16.25 -11.62 -23.34
C PHE A 42 -15.93 -10.75 -22.11
N ASP A 43 -14.65 -10.50 -21.83
CA ASP A 43 -14.22 -9.67 -20.69
C ASP A 43 -14.77 -8.24 -20.79
N ALA A 44 -14.69 -7.63 -21.98
CA ALA A 44 -15.31 -6.31 -22.20
C ALA A 44 -16.82 -6.30 -21.96
N SER A 45 -17.53 -7.35 -22.41
CA SER A 45 -18.97 -7.49 -22.20
C SER A 45 -19.32 -7.77 -20.73
N TRP A 46 -18.47 -8.52 -20.02
CA TRP A 46 -18.61 -8.75 -18.58
C TRP A 46 -18.52 -7.43 -17.81
N ASN A 47 -17.47 -6.65 -18.07
CA ASN A 47 -17.22 -5.38 -17.39
C ASN A 47 -18.40 -4.40 -17.62
N GLU A 48 -18.89 -4.27 -18.86
CA GLU A 48 -20.10 -3.48 -19.14
C GLU A 48 -21.35 -4.02 -18.43
N GLY A 49 -21.49 -5.35 -18.39
CA GLY A 49 -22.60 -6.03 -17.71
C GLY A 49 -22.61 -5.79 -16.21
N LEU A 50 -21.46 -5.86 -15.56
CA LEU A 50 -21.28 -5.63 -14.14
C LEU A 50 -21.64 -4.18 -13.78
N ARG A 51 -21.11 -3.19 -14.52
CA ARG A 51 -21.48 -1.78 -14.36
C ARG A 51 -22.99 -1.58 -14.41
N ARG A 52 -23.65 -2.14 -15.43
CA ARG A 52 -25.12 -2.06 -15.59
C ARG A 52 -25.87 -2.77 -14.47
N TYR A 53 -25.33 -3.86 -13.94
CA TYR A 53 -25.90 -4.56 -12.79
C TYR A 53 -25.87 -3.68 -11.55
N GLU A 54 -24.73 -3.07 -11.24
CA GLU A 54 -24.55 -2.18 -10.08
C GLU A 54 -25.42 -0.93 -10.18
N GLU A 55 -25.51 -0.31 -11.37
CA GLU A 55 -26.42 0.83 -11.61
C GLU A 55 -27.88 0.47 -11.29
N ARG A 56 -28.33 -0.71 -11.74
CA ARG A 56 -29.68 -1.20 -11.46
C ARG A 56 -29.87 -1.57 -10.01
N LEU A 57 -28.84 -2.14 -9.37
CA LEU A 57 -28.86 -2.48 -7.96
C LEU A 57 -29.02 -1.21 -7.13
N ARG A 58 -28.13 -0.23 -7.33
CA ARG A 58 -28.17 1.09 -6.69
C ARG A 58 -29.52 1.78 -6.87
N ALA A 59 -30.04 1.83 -8.10
CA ALA A 59 -31.35 2.43 -8.39
C ALA A 59 -32.52 1.73 -7.67
N ARG A 60 -32.41 0.43 -7.38
CA ARG A 60 -33.46 -0.35 -6.69
C ARG A 60 -33.39 -0.26 -5.18
N ILE A 61 -32.18 -0.24 -4.62
CA ILE A 61 -31.98 -0.26 -3.16
C ILE A 61 -31.89 1.14 -2.56
N GLY A 62 -31.63 2.15 -3.40
CA GLY A 62 -31.54 3.55 -3.02
C GLY A 62 -30.13 3.99 -2.63
N GLU A 63 -29.99 5.30 -2.50
CA GLU A 63 -28.70 5.99 -2.29
C GLU A 63 -28.10 5.79 -0.88
N GLN A 64 -28.91 5.32 0.08
CA GLN A 64 -28.53 5.19 1.49
C GLN A 64 -28.06 3.78 1.88
N LYS A 65 -28.39 2.75 1.09
CA LYS A 65 -27.99 1.38 1.39
C LYS A 65 -26.55 1.14 0.96
N ILE A 66 -25.83 0.30 1.69
CA ILE A 66 -24.44 -0.03 1.37
C ILE A 66 -24.42 -1.07 0.25
N ILE A 67 -23.48 -0.93 -0.70
CA ILE A 67 -23.10 -1.99 -1.62
C ILE A 67 -21.62 -2.27 -1.37
N PHE A 68 -21.31 -3.42 -0.80
CA PHE A 68 -19.94 -3.81 -0.47
C PHE A 68 -19.50 -4.97 -1.36
N PRO A 69 -18.52 -4.78 -2.24
CA PRO A 69 -18.10 -5.81 -3.17
C PRO A 69 -16.84 -6.55 -2.72
N ASN A 70 -16.48 -7.61 -3.45
CA ASN A 70 -15.21 -8.32 -3.32
C ASN A 70 -14.36 -8.17 -4.59
N TRP A 71 -13.12 -7.68 -4.46
CA TRP A 71 -12.18 -7.38 -5.56
C TRP A 71 -12.80 -6.63 -6.75
N SER A 72 -13.71 -5.69 -6.48
CA SER A 72 -14.56 -5.03 -7.47
C SER A 72 -13.81 -4.18 -8.48
N MET A 73 -14.43 -4.00 -9.66
CA MET A 73 -14.16 -2.85 -10.53
C MET A 73 -14.34 -1.53 -9.77
N ASP A 74 -13.57 -0.52 -10.18
CA ASP A 74 -13.49 0.84 -9.62
C ASP A 74 -14.72 1.73 -9.90
N ASN A 75 -15.92 1.17 -9.71
CA ASN A 75 -17.20 1.86 -9.80
C ASN A 75 -17.52 2.69 -8.54
N TYR A 76 -16.58 3.58 -8.18
CA TYR A 76 -16.62 4.39 -6.96
C TYR A 76 -17.93 5.16 -6.76
N ASP A 77 -18.58 5.57 -7.84
CA ASP A 77 -19.84 6.32 -7.82
C ASP A 77 -21.06 5.49 -7.42
N LEU A 78 -20.93 4.16 -7.43
CA LEU A 78 -22.03 3.22 -7.19
C LEU A 78 -21.89 2.47 -5.87
N ILE A 79 -20.68 2.19 -5.39
CA ILE A 79 -20.43 1.23 -4.30
C ILE A 79 -19.60 1.83 -3.14
N ASN A 80 -19.61 1.15 -1.99
CA ASN A 80 -19.23 1.65 -0.68
C ASN A 80 -17.92 1.02 -0.16
N GLY A 81 -16.83 1.16 -0.91
CA GLY A 81 -15.54 0.52 -0.60
C GLY A 81 -15.35 -0.80 -1.37
N ASN A 82 -14.31 -1.56 -1.00
CA ASN A 82 -13.95 -2.83 -1.64
C ASN A 82 -13.30 -3.80 -0.66
N ASN A 83 -13.34 -5.09 -0.95
CA ASN A 83 -12.60 -6.09 -0.18
C ASN A 83 -11.30 -6.48 -0.91
N TYR A 84 -10.17 -6.28 -0.26
CA TYR A 84 -8.86 -6.79 -0.68
C TYR A 84 -8.65 -8.16 -0.04
N GLU A 85 -9.43 -9.15 -0.50
CA GLU A 85 -9.40 -10.53 -0.01
C GLU A 85 -8.05 -11.19 -0.29
N GLY A 86 -7.44 -11.79 0.73
CA GLY A 86 -6.14 -12.45 0.65
C GLY A 86 -4.95 -11.49 0.58
N PHE A 87 -5.14 -10.19 0.87
CA PHE A 87 -4.05 -9.23 0.93
C PHE A 87 -3.67 -8.91 2.39
N PRO A 88 -2.36 -8.84 2.73
CA PRO A 88 -1.22 -9.27 1.92
C PRO A 88 -1.00 -10.79 1.92
N LEU A 89 -0.37 -11.28 0.85
CA LEU A 89 0.22 -12.62 0.77
C LEU A 89 1.53 -12.69 1.58
N ASP A 90 2.13 -13.87 1.69
CA ASP A 90 3.38 -14.14 2.43
C ASP A 90 4.57 -13.33 1.90
N ASP A 91 4.57 -12.99 0.61
CA ASP A 91 5.57 -12.12 -0.02
C ASP A 91 5.16 -10.63 -0.01
N GLY A 92 4.09 -10.29 0.70
CA GLY A 92 3.58 -8.93 0.85
C GLY A 92 2.76 -8.40 -0.34
N THR A 93 2.64 -9.18 -1.42
CA THR A 93 1.89 -8.78 -2.62
C THR A 93 0.38 -9.04 -2.47
N SER A 94 -0.39 -8.65 -3.47
CA SER A 94 -1.78 -9.08 -3.68
C SER A 94 -1.88 -9.95 -4.93
N TYR A 95 -3.06 -10.54 -5.19
CA TYR A 95 -3.32 -11.27 -6.43
C TYR A 95 -3.16 -10.44 -7.71
N ARG A 96 -3.07 -9.10 -7.60
CA ARG A 96 -3.12 -8.19 -8.74
C ARG A 96 -1.96 -7.19 -8.82
N GLY A 97 -1.08 -7.14 -7.81
CA GLY A 97 0.04 -6.21 -7.82
C GLY A 97 0.89 -6.28 -6.57
N ASN A 98 1.98 -5.51 -6.57
CA ASN A 98 2.82 -5.37 -5.40
C ASN A 98 2.11 -4.56 -4.30
N TRP A 99 2.73 -4.50 -3.10
CA TRP A 99 2.17 -3.78 -1.96
C TRP A 99 1.90 -2.30 -2.27
N HIS A 100 2.84 -1.59 -2.90
CA HIS A 100 2.70 -0.16 -3.17
C HIS A 100 1.54 0.13 -4.12
N GLN A 101 1.44 -0.61 -5.23
CA GLN A 101 0.32 -0.52 -6.18
C GLN A 101 -1.01 -0.84 -5.48
N THR A 102 -1.04 -1.87 -4.64
CA THR A 102 -2.27 -2.25 -3.93
C THR A 102 -2.71 -1.19 -2.92
N VAL A 103 -1.76 -0.55 -2.22
CA VAL A 103 -2.06 0.40 -1.14
C VAL A 103 -2.28 1.81 -1.66
N PHE A 104 -1.30 2.38 -2.37
CA PHE A 104 -1.32 3.77 -2.82
C PHE A 104 -1.77 3.91 -4.26
N GLY A 105 -1.52 2.89 -5.07
CA GLY A 105 -1.84 2.91 -6.49
C GLY A 105 -0.65 3.31 -7.36
N PRO A 106 -0.87 3.29 -8.68
CA PRO A 106 -2.11 2.86 -9.34
C PRO A 106 -2.30 1.34 -9.27
N LEU A 107 -3.56 0.90 -9.21
CA LEU A 107 -3.95 -0.49 -9.47
C LEU A 107 -5.10 -0.48 -10.48
N SER A 108 -4.75 -0.44 -11.77
CA SER A 108 -5.71 -0.23 -12.85
C SER A 108 -6.84 -1.27 -12.84
N ASP A 109 -8.04 -0.84 -13.24
CA ASP A 109 -9.30 -1.61 -13.35
C ASP A 109 -10.01 -1.98 -12.04
N ILE A 110 -9.35 -1.87 -10.88
CA ILE A 110 -9.96 -2.17 -9.58
C ILE A 110 -9.70 -1.14 -8.48
N GLY A 111 -8.76 -0.21 -8.68
CA GLY A 111 -8.39 0.81 -7.70
C GLY A 111 -7.48 0.32 -6.57
N SER A 112 -6.69 1.24 -6.02
CA SER A 112 -5.88 1.04 -4.82
C SER A 112 -6.67 1.29 -3.54
N TYR A 113 -6.18 0.78 -2.41
CA TYR A 113 -6.79 0.98 -1.10
C TYR A 113 -7.07 2.47 -0.85
N PHE A 114 -6.09 3.34 -1.07
CA PHE A 114 -6.24 4.78 -0.87
C PHE A 114 -7.22 5.45 -1.85
N GLU A 115 -7.29 4.96 -3.08
CA GLU A 115 -8.28 5.44 -4.06
C GLU A 115 -9.69 5.10 -3.61
N TRP A 116 -9.95 3.87 -3.15
CA TRP A 116 -11.26 3.51 -2.61
C TRP A 116 -11.63 4.35 -1.40
N MET A 117 -10.69 4.56 -0.47
CA MET A 117 -10.94 5.38 0.73
C MET A 117 -11.35 6.81 0.38
N THR A 118 -10.82 7.35 -0.71
CA THR A 118 -11.04 8.73 -1.15
C THR A 118 -12.27 8.88 -2.05
N GLN A 119 -12.45 7.96 -3.00
CA GLN A 119 -13.38 8.14 -4.13
C GLN A 119 -14.72 7.45 -3.92
N ALA A 120 -14.77 6.37 -3.14
CA ALA A 120 -15.96 5.56 -3.00
C ALA A 120 -17.07 6.24 -2.18
N ARG A 121 -18.28 5.72 -2.30
CA ARG A 121 -19.43 6.25 -1.55
C ARG A 121 -19.27 6.04 -0.05
N GLN A 122 -19.74 7.03 0.70
CA GLN A 122 -19.82 6.96 2.16
C GLN A 122 -21.16 6.35 2.63
N PRO A 123 -21.20 5.59 3.74
CA PRO A 123 -20.03 5.15 4.53
C PRO A 123 -19.16 4.18 3.73
N ASN A 124 -17.85 4.32 3.85
CA ASN A 124 -16.88 3.46 3.19
C ASN A 124 -16.62 2.20 4.04
N LEU A 125 -16.60 1.02 3.42
CA LEU A 125 -16.32 -0.26 4.07
C LEU A 125 -15.08 -0.96 3.51
N THR A 126 -14.14 -0.24 2.91
CA THR A 126 -12.95 -0.88 2.36
C THR A 126 -12.20 -1.66 3.44
N LEU A 127 -11.91 -2.92 3.12
CA LEU A 127 -11.38 -3.93 4.03
C LEU A 127 -10.09 -4.50 3.44
N ILE A 128 -9.06 -4.61 4.28
CA ILE A 128 -7.92 -5.48 4.05
C ILE A 128 -8.22 -6.79 4.78
N GLU A 129 -8.45 -7.86 4.02
CA GLU A 129 -8.74 -9.20 4.55
C GLU A 129 -7.53 -10.09 4.27
N THR A 130 -6.80 -10.41 5.34
CA THR A 130 -5.55 -11.16 5.27
C THR A 130 -5.78 -12.61 5.66
N TYR A 131 -5.12 -13.53 4.96
CA TYR A 131 -5.15 -14.96 5.27
C TYR A 131 -3.88 -15.43 5.96
N GLU A 132 -4.03 -16.32 6.94
CA GLU A 132 -2.93 -17.10 7.52
C GLU A 132 -2.27 -17.96 6.44
N ASP A 133 -3.09 -18.62 5.62
CA ASP A 133 -2.67 -19.52 4.54
C ASP A 133 -3.12 -18.99 3.18
N ASP A 134 -2.14 -18.68 2.32
CA ASP A 134 -2.34 -18.20 0.94
C ASP A 134 -2.82 -19.30 -0.02
N GLY A 135 -2.87 -20.55 0.45
CA GLY A 135 -3.30 -21.70 -0.32
C GLY A 135 -4.73 -21.58 -0.86
N THR A 136 -4.95 -22.16 -2.03
CA THR A 136 -6.28 -22.22 -2.63
C THR A 136 -7.19 -23.21 -1.90
N PRO A 137 -8.53 -23.03 -2.00
CA PRO A 137 -9.51 -24.01 -1.57
C PRO A 137 -9.16 -25.42 -2.08
N ASP A 138 -8.90 -26.36 -1.18
CA ASP A 138 -8.87 -27.79 -1.49
C ASP A 138 -7.94 -28.15 -2.68
N SER A 139 -6.63 -27.98 -2.50
CA SER A 139 -5.62 -28.32 -3.53
C SER A 139 -5.67 -29.80 -3.98
N THR A 140 -6.29 -30.67 -3.17
CA THR A 140 -6.47 -32.11 -3.38
C THR A 140 -7.77 -32.47 -4.11
N GLY A 141 -8.77 -31.59 -4.10
CA GLY A 141 -10.08 -31.79 -4.71
C GLY A 141 -10.95 -32.85 -4.01
N ASP A 142 -10.58 -33.25 -2.80
CA ASP A 142 -11.26 -34.28 -2.00
C ASP A 142 -12.16 -33.69 -0.89
N GLY A 143 -12.16 -32.36 -0.75
CA GLY A 143 -12.97 -31.61 0.20
C GLY A 143 -12.40 -31.59 1.62
N GLU A 144 -11.18 -32.11 1.83
CA GLU A 144 -10.49 -32.07 3.13
C GLU A 144 -9.53 -30.87 3.17
N TYR A 145 -9.92 -29.82 3.89
CA TYR A 145 -8.99 -28.75 4.29
C TYR A 145 -8.40 -29.09 5.65
N ASP A 146 -7.06 -29.18 5.73
CA ASP A 146 -6.34 -29.35 7.00
C ASP A 146 -6.29 -28.01 7.74
N ASN A 147 -7.33 -27.73 8.54
CA ASN A 147 -7.47 -26.46 9.25
C ASN A 147 -6.38 -26.34 10.33
N PRO A 148 -5.45 -25.37 10.24
CA PRO A 148 -4.41 -25.19 11.24
C PRO A 148 -4.95 -25.02 12.65
N CYS A 149 -6.13 -24.40 12.82
CA CYS A 149 -6.75 -24.23 14.13
C CYS A 149 -7.21 -25.53 14.80
N ASP A 150 -7.24 -26.66 14.10
CA ASP A 150 -7.49 -27.96 14.71
C ASP A 150 -6.26 -28.49 15.47
N ASP A 151 -5.05 -27.96 15.21
CA ASP A 151 -3.85 -28.23 16.00
C ASP A 151 -3.83 -27.39 17.29
N GLN A 152 -3.72 -28.07 18.44
CA GLN A 152 -3.62 -27.45 19.76
C GLN A 152 -2.35 -26.59 19.95
N ASN A 153 -1.34 -26.76 19.10
CA ASN A 153 -0.09 -26.00 19.11
C ASN A 153 -0.03 -24.93 18.02
N PHE A 154 -1.12 -24.72 17.28
CA PHE A 154 -1.20 -23.69 16.27
C PHE A 154 -0.85 -22.33 16.84
N THR A 155 0.03 -21.64 16.13
CA THR A 155 0.43 -20.26 16.42
C THR A 155 0.24 -19.47 15.13
N PRO A 156 -0.66 -18.46 15.12
CA PRO A 156 -0.86 -17.63 13.95
C PRO A 156 0.42 -16.92 13.52
N ASN A 157 0.50 -16.58 12.24
CA ASN A 157 1.53 -15.74 11.68
C ASN A 157 1.33 -14.28 12.14
N TYR A 158 1.80 -13.99 13.36
CA TYR A 158 1.68 -12.67 13.97
C TYR A 158 2.35 -11.56 13.14
N GLN A 159 3.40 -11.88 12.40
CA GLN A 159 4.10 -10.92 11.55
C GLN A 159 3.22 -10.49 10.37
N LYS A 160 2.65 -11.46 9.65
CA LYS A 160 1.71 -11.19 8.54
C LYS A 160 0.45 -10.48 9.03
N MET A 161 -0.09 -10.89 10.17
CA MET A 161 -1.22 -10.22 10.82
C MET A 161 -0.89 -8.74 11.11
N ARG A 162 0.25 -8.46 11.77
CA ARG A 162 0.66 -7.08 12.04
C ARG A 162 0.89 -6.28 10.77
N PHE A 163 1.48 -6.90 9.74
CA PHE A 163 1.71 -6.25 8.45
C PHE A 163 0.40 -5.81 7.78
N GLY A 164 -0.58 -6.70 7.70
CA GLY A 164 -1.91 -6.37 7.18
C GLY A 164 -2.64 -5.33 8.03
N LEU A 165 -2.65 -5.49 9.36
CA LEU A 165 -3.33 -4.55 10.28
C LEU A 165 -2.70 -3.16 10.21
N ALA A 166 -1.38 -3.07 10.28
CA ALA A 166 -0.69 -1.79 10.22
C ALA A 166 -0.84 -1.13 8.84
N THR A 167 -0.92 -1.92 7.75
CA THR A 167 -1.26 -1.42 6.41
C THR A 167 -2.65 -0.81 6.39
N ALA A 168 -3.66 -1.47 6.98
CA ALA A 168 -5.00 -0.92 7.10
C ALA A 168 -4.98 0.40 7.88
N LEU A 169 -4.24 0.46 8.98
CA LEU A 169 -4.04 1.66 9.80
C LEU A 169 -3.27 2.81 9.11
N LEU A 170 -2.75 2.63 7.89
CA LEU A 170 -2.26 3.77 7.10
C LEU A 170 -3.42 4.63 6.56
N ASN A 171 -4.65 4.12 6.57
CA ASN A 171 -5.88 4.87 6.27
C ASN A 171 -7.01 4.42 7.25
N ASP A 172 -8.26 4.78 6.99
CA ASP A 172 -9.39 4.56 7.91
C ASP A 172 -10.16 3.25 7.66
N GLY A 173 -9.51 2.25 7.06
CA GLY A 173 -10.14 1.02 6.57
C GLY A 173 -10.34 -0.02 7.64
N TYR A 174 -11.10 -1.05 7.28
CA TYR A 174 -11.31 -2.22 8.13
C TYR A 174 -10.19 -3.23 7.91
N PHE A 175 -10.00 -4.10 8.91
CA PHE A 175 -9.04 -5.19 8.86
C PHE A 175 -9.66 -6.48 9.38
N ALA A 176 -9.36 -7.60 8.72
CA ALA A 176 -9.66 -8.94 9.17
C ALA A 176 -8.45 -9.84 8.95
N PHE A 177 -8.26 -10.80 9.85
CA PHE A 177 -7.26 -11.85 9.70
C PHE A 177 -7.95 -13.19 9.89
N GLU A 178 -7.94 -14.00 8.85
CA GLU A 178 -8.67 -15.27 8.78
C GLU A 178 -7.72 -16.42 8.41
N ILE A 179 -8.18 -17.66 8.56
CA ILE A 179 -7.34 -18.82 8.27
C ILE A 179 -7.08 -18.96 6.77
N ASN A 180 -8.15 -18.98 5.98
CA ASN A 180 -8.14 -19.23 4.55
C ASN A 180 -9.51 -18.85 3.97
N THR A 181 -9.60 -18.67 2.65
CA THR A 181 -10.84 -18.54 1.88
C THR A 181 -11.83 -19.72 2.06
N ASN A 182 -11.37 -20.90 2.52
CA ASN A 182 -12.18 -22.09 2.82
C ASN A 182 -13.02 -21.96 4.11
N GLY A 183 -14.02 -21.09 4.11
CA GLY A 183 -14.96 -20.97 5.23
C GLY A 183 -14.69 -19.79 6.16
N HIS A 184 -13.73 -18.92 5.84
CA HIS A 184 -13.55 -17.63 6.51
C HIS A 184 -13.47 -17.76 8.04
N GLY A 185 -13.99 -16.79 8.79
CA GLY A 185 -14.13 -16.85 10.26
C GLY A 185 -14.90 -18.06 10.83
N SER A 186 -15.47 -18.96 10.03
CA SER A 186 -16.05 -20.22 10.53
C SER A 186 -15.00 -21.30 10.82
N LEU A 187 -13.79 -21.17 10.26
CA LEU A 187 -12.66 -22.07 10.56
C LEU A 187 -12.07 -21.78 11.94
N CYS A 188 -11.94 -20.50 12.28
CA CYS A 188 -11.35 -20.04 13.52
C CYS A 188 -11.58 -18.54 13.71
N LEU A 189 -12.08 -18.13 14.87
CA LEU A 189 -12.12 -16.72 15.24
C LEU A 189 -10.86 -16.37 16.01
N LEU A 190 -9.96 -15.63 15.36
CA LEU A 190 -8.70 -15.16 15.96
C LEU A 190 -8.87 -13.77 16.55
N TRP A 191 -8.26 -13.55 17.72
CA TRP A 191 -8.22 -12.25 18.39
C TRP A 191 -6.77 -11.94 18.75
N PHE A 192 -6.34 -10.71 18.50
CA PHE A 192 -4.96 -10.29 18.67
C PHE A 192 -4.84 -9.17 19.69
N ASP A 193 -3.73 -9.16 20.45
CA ASP A 193 -3.40 -8.14 21.46
C ASP A 193 -3.43 -6.73 20.83
N GLU A 194 -3.10 -6.58 19.54
CA GLU A 194 -3.16 -5.35 18.76
C GLU A 194 -4.58 -4.80 18.57
N TYR A 195 -5.65 -5.60 18.72
CA TYR A 195 -7.03 -5.13 18.53
C TYR A 195 -7.59 -4.34 19.72
N ASP A 196 -7.09 -4.60 20.94
CA ASP A 196 -7.58 -3.98 22.17
C ASP A 196 -6.46 -3.66 23.18
N ASN A 197 -5.22 -3.54 22.71
CA ASN A 197 -4.04 -3.28 23.52
C ASN A 197 -3.93 -4.28 24.67
N ALA A 198 -3.91 -5.58 24.34
CA ALA A 198 -3.85 -6.69 25.29
C ALA A 198 -4.95 -6.59 26.37
N GLY A 199 -6.18 -6.30 25.96
CA GLY A 199 -7.36 -6.22 26.83
C GLY A 199 -7.54 -4.89 27.59
N GLN A 200 -6.86 -3.82 27.20
CA GLN A 200 -7.00 -2.48 27.78
C GLN A 200 -8.11 -1.62 27.15
N GLU A 201 -8.92 -2.21 26.25
CA GLU A 201 -10.07 -1.66 25.51
C GLU A 201 -9.78 -1.31 24.04
N ARG A 202 -10.83 -1.37 23.21
CA ARG A 202 -10.79 -1.04 21.78
C ARG A 202 -10.69 0.46 21.56
N GLY A 203 -10.13 0.88 20.41
CA GLY A 203 -10.01 2.30 20.06
C GLY A 203 -8.92 3.04 20.84
N TYR A 204 -7.99 2.29 21.45
CA TYR A 204 -6.93 2.82 22.31
C TYR A 204 -5.95 3.77 21.60
N LEU A 205 -5.88 3.78 20.26
CA LEU A 205 -5.08 4.73 19.50
C LEU A 205 -5.71 6.13 19.41
N GLY A 206 -7.04 6.23 19.57
CA GLY A 206 -7.80 7.46 19.34
C GLY A 206 -7.88 7.83 17.84
N MET A 207 -8.15 9.11 17.55
CA MET A 207 -8.27 9.59 16.17
C MET A 207 -6.91 9.74 15.47
N PRO A 208 -6.84 9.61 14.13
CA PRO A 208 -5.64 9.93 13.38
C PRO A 208 -5.32 11.42 13.50
N ARG A 209 -4.02 11.76 13.57
CA ARG A 209 -3.53 13.15 13.60
C ARG A 209 -3.22 13.72 12.22
N GLY A 210 -3.24 12.89 11.19
CA GLY A 210 -2.97 13.26 9.80
C GLY A 210 -2.87 12.02 8.90
N ASP A 211 -2.46 12.27 7.67
CA ASP A 211 -2.25 11.23 6.67
C ASP A 211 -0.99 10.40 6.99
N ALA A 212 -0.94 9.18 6.46
CA ALA A 212 0.27 8.39 6.49
C ALA A 212 1.39 9.05 5.66
N TYR A 213 2.63 8.86 6.08
CA TYR A 213 3.80 9.40 5.40
C TYR A 213 4.98 8.43 5.47
N ARG A 214 5.85 8.46 4.46
CA ARG A 214 7.08 7.66 4.43
C ARG A 214 8.01 8.09 5.57
N VAL A 215 8.63 7.13 6.23
CA VAL A 215 9.64 7.33 7.28
C VAL A 215 10.86 6.48 6.98
N GLY A 216 12.01 6.85 7.53
CA GLY A 216 13.25 6.10 7.32
C GLY A 216 14.05 6.65 6.14
N ASP A 217 15.30 7.00 6.43
CA ASP A 217 16.25 7.49 5.43
C ASP A 217 17.15 6.35 4.93
N SER A 218 16.57 5.15 4.79
CA SER A 218 17.36 3.97 4.44
C SER A 218 18.11 4.24 3.15
N PRO A 219 19.46 4.20 3.18
CA PRO A 219 20.24 4.59 2.03
C PRO A 219 20.00 3.57 0.92
N LEU A 220 19.54 4.06 -0.22
CA LEU A 220 19.51 3.27 -1.43
C LEU A 220 20.93 3.05 -1.94
N GLY A 221 21.11 1.99 -2.72
CA GLY A 221 22.36 1.69 -3.40
C GLY A 221 22.74 2.74 -4.44
N PRO A 222 23.87 2.56 -5.14
CA PRO A 222 24.23 3.44 -6.25
C PRO A 222 23.15 3.39 -7.32
N ASP A 223 22.96 4.51 -8.01
CA ASP A 223 22.10 4.57 -9.19
C ASP A 223 22.68 3.75 -10.33
N LEU A 224 21.81 2.95 -10.94
CA LEU A 224 22.13 2.09 -12.07
C LEU A 224 22.00 2.82 -13.40
N LEU A 225 21.35 3.98 -13.44
CA LEU A 225 20.99 4.69 -14.68
C LEU A 225 21.81 5.96 -14.86
N SER A 226 22.95 5.85 -15.53
CA SER A 226 23.72 7.05 -15.88
C SER A 226 22.96 7.92 -16.88
N GLY A 227 23.09 9.25 -16.75
CA GLY A 227 22.42 10.19 -17.66
C GLY A 227 20.92 10.36 -17.42
N GLY A 228 20.33 9.70 -16.41
CA GLY A 228 18.90 9.82 -16.10
C GLY A 228 18.46 11.21 -15.61
N VAL A 229 19.40 12.10 -15.30
CA VAL A 229 19.12 13.50 -14.92
C VAL A 229 18.88 14.42 -16.12
N PHE A 230 19.25 13.98 -17.34
CA PHE A 230 18.97 14.68 -18.61
C PHE A 230 19.33 16.19 -18.64
N GLU A 231 20.43 16.61 -18.02
CA GLU A 231 20.86 18.02 -17.99
C GLU A 231 21.68 18.42 -19.23
N THR A 232 22.22 17.44 -19.93
CA THR A 232 23.08 17.63 -21.10
C THR A 232 22.72 16.67 -22.24
N GLN A 233 23.21 16.97 -23.44
CA GLN A 233 23.05 16.05 -24.58
C GLN A 233 23.77 14.72 -24.32
N ASP A 234 24.90 14.73 -23.62
CA ASP A 234 25.62 13.50 -23.26
C ASP A 234 24.79 12.61 -22.30
N ASP A 235 23.99 13.22 -21.41
CA ASP A 235 23.06 12.50 -20.54
C ASP A 235 21.96 11.83 -21.37
N LEU A 236 21.36 12.55 -22.32
CA LEU A 236 20.34 12.02 -23.21
C LEU A 236 20.89 10.93 -24.15
N ASP A 237 22.10 11.12 -24.69
CA ASP A 237 22.77 10.17 -25.60
C ASP A 237 23.20 8.86 -24.89
N ALA A 238 23.12 8.80 -23.54
CA ALA A 238 23.29 7.56 -22.79
C ALA A 238 22.05 6.65 -22.84
N TRP A 239 20.93 7.15 -23.37
CA TRP A 239 19.66 6.44 -23.51
C TRP A 239 19.27 6.30 -24.98
N ASP A 240 18.56 5.22 -25.29
CA ASP A 240 18.07 4.92 -26.63
C ASP A 240 16.54 5.01 -26.70
N LEU A 241 16.02 5.39 -27.87
CA LEU A 241 14.58 5.33 -28.18
C LEU A 241 14.36 4.35 -29.33
N TRP A 242 13.50 3.37 -29.10
CA TRP A 242 13.05 2.44 -30.13
C TRP A 242 11.54 2.60 -30.38
N ALA A 243 11.15 2.56 -31.66
CA ALA A 243 9.75 2.52 -32.08
C ALA A 243 9.58 1.50 -33.23
N ASP A 244 8.53 0.70 -33.19
CA ASP A 244 8.25 -0.31 -34.22
C ASP A 244 7.60 0.31 -35.48
N GLU A 245 8.42 0.96 -36.30
CA GLU A 245 7.97 1.60 -37.54
C GLU A 245 7.29 0.63 -38.52
N SER A 246 7.67 -0.65 -38.48
CA SER A 246 7.10 -1.67 -39.36
C SER A 246 5.61 -1.91 -39.10
N GLU A 247 5.16 -1.56 -37.90
CA GLU A 247 3.81 -1.79 -37.39
C GLU A 247 3.08 -0.47 -37.09
N GLY A 248 3.61 0.64 -37.63
CA GLY A 248 2.95 1.94 -37.60
C GLY A 248 3.14 2.70 -36.30
N TYR A 249 4.29 2.53 -35.63
CA TYR A 249 4.71 3.33 -34.48
C TYR A 249 5.88 4.23 -34.89
N THR A 250 5.83 5.50 -34.50
CA THR A 250 6.94 6.44 -34.74
C THR A 250 7.06 7.37 -33.56
N ALA A 251 8.28 7.59 -33.06
CA ALA A 251 8.56 8.53 -32.00
C ALA A 251 9.91 9.23 -32.20
N THR A 252 10.09 10.39 -31.58
CA THR A 252 11.37 11.12 -31.58
C THR A 252 11.78 11.52 -30.18
N LEU A 253 13.08 11.42 -29.90
CA LEU A 253 13.71 11.83 -28.64
C LEU A 253 14.42 13.17 -28.83
N SER A 254 14.32 14.06 -27.85
CA SER A 254 15.05 15.33 -27.82
C SER A 254 15.31 15.80 -26.39
N LEU A 255 16.39 16.56 -26.21
CA LEU A 255 16.63 17.31 -24.97
C LEU A 255 15.75 18.56 -24.98
N ASP A 256 14.89 18.73 -23.98
CA ASP A 256 14.08 19.93 -23.82
C ASP A 256 14.68 20.82 -22.73
N THR A 257 14.95 22.09 -23.05
CA THR A 257 15.49 23.10 -22.13
C THR A 257 14.45 24.15 -21.73
N GLY A 258 13.21 23.99 -22.20
CA GLY A 258 12.07 24.84 -21.87
C GLY A 258 11.17 24.28 -20.77
N GLU A 259 11.15 22.95 -20.60
CA GLU A 259 10.37 22.23 -19.60
C GLU A 259 11.29 21.27 -18.84
N SER A 260 11.42 21.44 -17.52
CA SER A 260 12.11 20.48 -16.65
C SER A 260 11.48 20.50 -15.25
N ALA A 261 11.62 19.41 -14.51
CA ALA A 261 11.20 19.33 -13.11
C ALA A 261 12.35 19.65 -12.17
N GLN A 262 13.55 19.19 -12.52
CA GLN A 262 14.82 19.49 -11.86
C GLN A 262 15.76 20.19 -12.85
N GLY A 263 16.79 20.82 -12.30
CA GLY A 263 17.83 21.54 -13.04
C GLY A 263 17.33 22.39 -14.22
N ALA A 264 17.86 22.14 -15.42
CA ALA A 264 17.73 23.01 -16.59
C ALA A 264 17.18 22.32 -17.84
N ALA A 265 17.08 20.99 -17.87
CA ALA A 265 16.60 20.26 -19.04
C ALA A 265 15.89 18.95 -18.64
N SER A 266 15.17 18.34 -19.60
CA SER A 266 14.53 17.03 -19.44
C SER A 266 14.55 16.23 -20.74
N ALA A 267 14.30 14.92 -20.66
CA ALA A 267 14.07 14.08 -21.83
C ALA A 267 12.64 14.27 -22.34
N ARG A 268 12.49 14.63 -23.62
CA ARG A 268 11.20 14.79 -24.30
C ARG A 268 11.05 13.72 -25.38
N VAL A 269 9.99 12.92 -25.27
CA VAL A 269 9.61 11.91 -26.27
C VAL A 269 8.29 12.32 -26.92
N ASP A 270 8.31 12.52 -28.24
CA ASP A 270 7.13 12.78 -29.04
C ASP A 270 6.67 11.51 -29.76
N VAL A 271 5.54 10.94 -29.35
CA VAL A 271 4.92 9.77 -30.01
C VAL A 271 3.97 10.24 -31.11
N ALA A 272 4.42 10.17 -32.36
CA ALA A 272 3.69 10.69 -33.51
C ALA A 272 2.67 9.67 -34.10
N GLN A 273 2.95 8.37 -33.99
CA GLN A 273 2.04 7.30 -34.44
C GLN A 273 2.02 6.17 -33.41
N SER A 274 0.83 5.59 -33.21
CA SER A 274 0.59 4.47 -32.29
C SER A 274 -0.60 3.63 -32.77
N GLN A 275 -0.55 2.31 -32.51
CA GLN A 275 -1.66 1.37 -32.69
C GLN A 275 -2.21 0.83 -31.36
N GLY A 276 -1.85 1.45 -30.22
CA GLY A 276 -2.38 1.10 -28.90
C GLY A 276 -1.55 0.12 -28.07
N THR A 277 -0.40 -0.37 -28.57
CA THR A 277 0.50 -1.26 -27.80
C THR A 277 1.64 -0.47 -27.18
N ASP A 278 1.78 -0.56 -25.87
CA ASP A 278 2.65 0.32 -25.09
C ASP A 278 4.16 0.13 -25.32
N TRP A 279 4.65 -1.11 -25.19
CA TRP A 279 6.07 -1.44 -25.35
C TRP A 279 6.61 -1.22 -26.78
N ARG A 280 5.75 -0.96 -27.78
CA ARG A 280 6.19 -0.70 -29.17
C ARG A 280 6.77 0.70 -29.39
N VAL A 281 6.78 1.53 -28.35
CA VAL A 281 7.68 2.68 -28.21
C VAL A 281 8.35 2.59 -26.84
N SER A 282 9.64 2.30 -26.83
CA SER A 282 10.44 2.12 -25.61
C SER A 282 11.57 3.13 -25.55
N PHE A 283 11.63 3.88 -24.45
CA PHE A 283 12.76 4.74 -24.10
C PHE A 283 13.56 4.07 -23.00
N PHE A 284 14.80 3.69 -23.27
CA PHE A 284 15.51 2.69 -22.46
C PHE A 284 17.00 2.98 -22.27
N PHE A 285 17.53 2.37 -21.20
CA PHE A 285 18.93 2.40 -20.80
C PHE A 285 19.46 0.97 -20.71
N SER A 286 20.69 0.73 -21.17
CA SER A 286 21.33 -0.58 -21.08
C SER A 286 22.85 -0.46 -20.90
N PRO A 287 23.48 -1.25 -20.00
CA PRO A 287 22.87 -2.25 -19.11
C PRO A 287 22.54 -1.70 -17.71
N ALA A 288 21.44 -2.15 -17.11
CA ALA A 288 21.05 -1.96 -15.70
C ALA A 288 21.16 -3.30 -14.95
N VAL A 289 22.23 -3.49 -14.17
CA VAL A 289 22.49 -4.78 -13.51
C VAL A 289 21.48 -5.07 -12.38
N VAL A 290 20.72 -6.16 -12.52
CA VAL A 290 19.69 -6.58 -11.53
C VAL A 290 20.05 -7.91 -10.86
N ILE A 291 19.71 -8.04 -9.58
CA ILE A 291 19.99 -9.22 -8.75
C ILE A 291 18.68 -9.72 -8.13
N SER A 292 18.35 -11.00 -8.38
CA SER A 292 17.16 -11.66 -7.84
C SER A 292 17.04 -11.53 -6.32
N GLY A 293 15.81 -11.36 -5.83
CA GLY A 293 15.48 -11.24 -4.41
C GLY A 293 15.89 -9.91 -3.77
N THR A 294 16.39 -8.95 -4.55
CA THR A 294 16.75 -7.61 -4.08
C THR A 294 15.60 -6.65 -4.38
N ASP A 295 15.22 -5.83 -3.41
CA ASP A 295 14.33 -4.68 -3.64
C ASP A 295 15.04 -3.67 -4.56
N TYR A 296 14.31 -3.05 -5.48
CA TYR A 296 14.77 -1.92 -6.28
C TYR A 296 13.73 -0.82 -6.26
N THR A 297 14.19 0.42 -6.08
CA THR A 297 13.38 1.64 -6.13
C THR A 297 13.61 2.36 -7.45
N LEU A 298 12.53 2.61 -8.19
CA LEU A 298 12.49 3.53 -9.32
C LEU A 298 11.96 4.88 -8.82
N SER A 299 12.71 5.96 -9.08
CA SER A 299 12.33 7.34 -8.77
C SER A 299 12.46 8.20 -10.02
N PHE A 300 11.47 9.03 -10.34
CA PHE A 300 11.54 9.92 -11.50
C PHE A 300 10.48 11.02 -11.42
N TRP A 301 10.72 12.12 -12.14
CA TRP A 301 9.70 13.09 -12.48
C TRP A 301 9.11 12.78 -13.86
N ALA A 302 7.79 12.95 -13.99
CA ALA A 302 7.13 12.85 -15.29
C ALA A 302 5.98 13.85 -15.45
N LYS A 303 5.73 14.23 -16.70
CA LYS A 303 4.48 14.86 -17.17
C LYS A 303 4.20 14.48 -18.62
N ALA A 304 2.99 14.75 -19.07
CA ALA A 304 2.59 14.58 -20.47
C ALA A 304 1.79 15.78 -21.00
N ASP A 305 1.53 15.81 -22.30
CA ASP A 305 0.67 16.82 -22.93
C ASP A 305 -0.83 16.64 -22.60
N ARG A 306 -1.19 15.46 -22.10
CA ARG A 306 -2.50 15.08 -21.56
C ARG A 306 -2.34 13.92 -20.58
N GLU A 307 -3.31 13.73 -19.70
CA GLU A 307 -3.37 12.55 -18.83
C GLU A 307 -3.28 11.27 -19.66
N ARG A 308 -2.38 10.37 -19.24
CA ARG A 308 -2.12 9.09 -19.91
C ARG A 308 -1.41 8.12 -18.97
N GLU A 309 -1.42 6.84 -19.33
CA GLU A 309 -0.56 5.85 -18.68
C GLU A 309 0.77 5.72 -19.47
N ILE A 310 1.84 5.45 -18.71
CA ILE A 310 3.11 4.90 -19.20
C ILE A 310 3.38 3.60 -18.43
N SER A 311 4.37 2.81 -18.82
CA SER A 311 4.86 1.70 -18.01
C SER A 311 6.36 1.77 -17.79
N ALA A 312 6.87 1.07 -16.77
CA ALA A 312 8.30 0.98 -16.52
C ALA A 312 8.70 -0.44 -16.07
N TRP A 313 9.81 -0.95 -16.59
CA TRP A 313 10.28 -2.29 -16.27
C TRP A 313 11.79 -2.44 -16.51
N ALA A 314 12.37 -3.53 -16.03
CA ALA A 314 13.67 -4.01 -16.48
C ALA A 314 13.57 -5.45 -16.96
N GLN A 315 14.18 -5.79 -18.08
CA GLN A 315 14.07 -7.10 -18.73
C GLN A 315 15.37 -7.58 -19.37
N GLN A 316 15.39 -8.84 -19.82
CA GLN A 316 16.43 -9.32 -20.73
C GLN A 316 16.46 -8.49 -22.02
N PRO A 317 17.63 -8.14 -22.56
CA PRO A 317 17.76 -7.35 -23.79
C PRO A 317 17.56 -8.21 -25.07
N VAL A 318 17.14 -9.46 -24.90
CA VAL A 318 16.95 -10.45 -25.97
C VAL A 318 15.79 -11.37 -25.64
N ASP A 319 15.22 -12.01 -26.66
CA ASP A 319 14.23 -13.08 -26.53
C ASP A 319 14.66 -14.12 -25.47
N PRO A 320 13.79 -14.49 -24.51
CA PRO A 320 12.34 -14.26 -24.47
C PRO A 320 11.86 -12.96 -23.81
N TRP A 321 12.74 -11.97 -23.58
CA TRP A 321 12.39 -10.67 -22.96
C TRP A 321 11.81 -10.81 -21.55
N GLU A 322 12.35 -11.76 -20.77
CA GLU A 322 11.84 -12.03 -19.44
C GLU A 322 12.05 -10.81 -18.54
N MET A 323 10.96 -10.29 -17.98
CA MET A 323 10.99 -9.18 -17.02
C MET A 323 11.65 -9.62 -15.72
N ARG A 324 12.53 -8.77 -15.20
CA ARG A 324 13.23 -8.91 -13.92
C ARG A 324 12.67 -7.97 -12.88
N LEU A 325 12.26 -6.78 -13.29
CA LEU A 325 11.55 -5.79 -12.49
C LEU A 325 10.32 -5.35 -13.28
N ASP A 326 9.16 -5.27 -12.65
CA ASP A 326 7.92 -4.78 -13.26
C ASP A 326 7.28 -3.75 -12.33
N PHE A 327 7.39 -2.47 -12.69
CA PHE A 327 6.78 -1.37 -11.94
C PHE A 327 5.32 -1.11 -12.38
N GLY A 328 4.83 -1.86 -13.37
CA GLY A 328 3.47 -1.78 -13.89
C GLY A 328 3.20 -0.51 -14.68
N ARG A 329 1.91 -0.18 -14.78
CA ARG A 329 1.42 1.04 -15.41
C ARG A 329 1.41 2.18 -14.41
N ILE A 330 1.69 3.39 -14.88
CA ILE A 330 1.88 4.59 -14.08
C ILE A 330 1.09 5.73 -14.76
N PRO A 331 -0.02 6.21 -14.16
CA PRO A 331 -0.76 7.34 -14.68
C PRO A 331 0.05 8.61 -14.44
N ILE A 332 0.28 9.35 -15.53
CA ILE A 332 0.96 10.64 -15.52
C ILE A 332 -0.01 11.75 -15.94
N THR A 333 0.19 12.91 -15.34
CA THR A 333 -0.69 14.08 -15.53
C THR A 333 -0.06 15.12 -16.45
N THR A 334 -0.75 16.24 -16.66
CA THR A 334 -0.19 17.38 -17.39
C THR A 334 0.80 18.20 -16.58
N ASP A 335 0.82 18.03 -15.26
CA ASP A 335 1.74 18.69 -14.35
C ASP A 335 2.88 17.74 -13.97
N TRP A 336 4.05 18.30 -13.71
CA TRP A 336 5.19 17.53 -13.18
C TRP A 336 4.82 16.91 -11.84
N GLN A 337 4.93 15.59 -11.77
CA GLN A 337 4.77 14.81 -10.54
C GLN A 337 6.02 13.96 -10.33
N HIS A 338 6.37 13.76 -9.07
CA HIS A 338 7.43 12.84 -8.67
C HIS A 338 6.82 11.49 -8.33
N TYR A 339 7.41 10.43 -8.88
CA TYR A 339 6.98 9.06 -8.72
C TYR A 339 8.09 8.27 -8.04
N GLU A 340 7.74 7.44 -7.06
CA GLU A 340 8.68 6.54 -6.38
C GLU A 340 8.00 5.19 -6.08
N PHE A 341 8.52 4.12 -6.69
CA PHE A 341 7.98 2.76 -6.59
C PHE A 341 9.08 1.77 -6.22
N SER A 342 8.76 0.75 -5.42
CA SER A 342 9.70 -0.36 -5.15
C SER A 342 9.13 -1.71 -5.55
N VAL A 343 9.99 -2.57 -6.11
CA VAL A 343 9.66 -3.95 -6.50
C VAL A 343 10.82 -4.89 -6.22
N VAL A 344 10.55 -6.19 -6.05
CA VAL A 344 11.58 -7.22 -5.88
C VAL A 344 11.96 -7.80 -7.23
N ALA A 345 13.27 -7.92 -7.48
CA ALA A 345 13.76 -8.59 -8.67
C ALA A 345 13.42 -10.10 -8.67
N THR A 346 12.74 -10.56 -9.72
CA THR A 346 12.38 -11.99 -9.89
C THR A 346 13.53 -12.84 -10.45
N GLY A 347 14.56 -12.21 -11.01
CA GLY A 347 15.74 -12.89 -11.56
C GLY A 347 16.96 -11.99 -11.61
N SER A 348 18.15 -12.59 -11.70
CA SER A 348 19.41 -11.85 -11.85
C SER A 348 19.77 -11.73 -13.32
N ASP A 349 20.20 -10.54 -13.75
CA ASP A 349 20.65 -10.30 -15.12
C ASP A 349 21.63 -9.12 -15.16
N THR A 350 22.85 -9.40 -15.64
CA THR A 350 23.92 -8.39 -15.76
C THR A 350 23.82 -7.55 -17.03
N ALA A 351 22.95 -7.94 -17.97
CA ALA A 351 22.73 -7.28 -19.24
C ALA A 351 21.31 -6.70 -19.36
N ALA A 352 20.53 -6.69 -18.27
CA ALA A 352 19.15 -6.20 -18.33
C ALA A 352 19.11 -4.77 -18.87
N GLU A 353 18.06 -4.45 -19.59
CA GLU A 353 17.72 -3.09 -19.98
C GLU A 353 16.60 -2.58 -19.09
N PHE A 354 16.67 -1.31 -18.70
CA PHE A 354 15.56 -0.61 -18.05
C PHE A 354 14.84 0.23 -19.10
N ALA A 355 13.51 0.19 -19.14
CA ALA A 355 12.72 0.86 -20.16
C ALA A 355 11.45 1.51 -19.61
N PHE A 356 11.07 2.63 -20.23
CA PHE A 356 9.72 3.17 -20.19
C PHE A 356 8.96 2.82 -21.46
N GLY A 357 7.73 2.35 -21.31
CA GLY A 357 6.77 2.11 -22.40
C GLY A 357 5.88 3.33 -22.60
N LEU A 358 5.86 3.83 -23.83
CA LEU A 358 5.20 5.10 -24.20
C LEU A 358 4.26 4.97 -25.40
N GLY A 359 4.13 3.76 -25.97
CA GLY A 359 3.45 3.50 -27.23
C GLY A 359 1.94 3.43 -27.13
N GLY A 360 1.35 3.46 -25.93
CA GLY A 360 -0.09 3.25 -25.73
C GLY A 360 -0.97 4.24 -26.48
N ILE A 361 -0.55 5.52 -26.55
CA ILE A 361 -1.23 6.57 -27.30
C ILE A 361 -0.23 7.58 -27.89
N THR A 362 -0.67 8.36 -28.87
CA THR A 362 0.11 9.50 -29.41
C THR A 362 0.22 10.63 -28.39
N GLY A 363 1.15 11.56 -28.60
CA GLY A 363 1.36 12.73 -27.74
C GLY A 363 2.78 12.79 -27.17
N THR A 364 3.03 13.79 -26.36
CA THR A 364 4.35 14.07 -25.78
C THR A 364 4.45 13.63 -24.32
N VAL A 365 5.58 13.03 -23.96
CA VAL A 365 5.96 12.70 -22.58
C VAL A 365 7.28 13.37 -22.25
N TRP A 366 7.39 13.93 -21.04
CA TRP A 366 8.65 14.41 -20.48
C TRP A 366 9.01 13.57 -19.26
N LEU A 367 10.28 13.19 -19.17
CA LEU A 367 10.89 12.44 -18.08
C LEU A 367 12.12 13.19 -17.59
N ASP A 368 12.32 13.21 -16.27
CA ASP A 368 13.40 13.95 -15.63
C ASP A 368 13.83 13.27 -14.31
N ASP A 369 15.09 13.46 -13.90
CA ASP A 369 15.69 12.91 -12.67
C ASP A 369 15.39 11.42 -12.43
N VAL A 370 15.61 10.59 -13.47
CA VAL A 370 15.31 9.16 -13.46
C VAL A 370 16.42 8.38 -12.76
N HIS A 371 16.06 7.64 -11.72
CA HIS A 371 16.96 6.81 -10.92
C HIS A 371 16.41 5.40 -10.73
N LEU A 372 17.28 4.40 -10.82
CA LEU A 372 16.98 3.03 -10.40
C LEU A 372 18.05 2.57 -9.42
N GLN A 373 17.67 2.35 -8.17
CA GLN A 373 18.61 2.06 -7.09
C GLN A 373 18.18 0.80 -6.34
N SER A 374 19.13 -0.03 -5.92
CA SER A 374 18.82 -1.17 -5.05
C SER A 374 18.38 -0.69 -3.66
N GLY A 375 17.40 -1.36 -3.07
CA GLY A 375 16.76 -1.01 -1.80
C GLY A 375 15.31 -0.56 -2.01
N SER A 376 14.62 -0.36 -0.90
CA SER A 376 13.26 0.18 -0.84
C SER A 376 13.13 1.20 0.28
N ARG A 377 12.29 2.21 0.06
CA ARG A 377 11.87 3.20 1.05
C ARG A 377 10.41 3.03 1.46
N ASP A 378 9.81 1.87 1.23
CA ASP A 378 8.42 1.58 1.61
C ASP A 378 8.30 1.26 3.11
N ILE A 379 8.70 2.23 3.92
CA ILE A 379 8.50 2.23 5.36
C ILE A 379 7.60 3.41 5.67
N TRP A 380 6.47 3.15 6.32
CA TRP A 380 5.40 4.11 6.47
C TRP A 380 4.98 4.27 7.92
N ARG A 381 4.52 5.46 8.25
CA ARG A 381 4.01 5.81 9.57
C ARG A 381 2.70 6.56 9.45
N ARG A 382 1.76 6.29 10.35
CA ARG A 382 0.63 7.17 10.65
C ARG A 382 0.56 7.47 12.13
N ASP A 383 0.40 8.75 12.47
CA ASP A 383 0.24 9.20 13.85
C ASP A 383 -1.23 9.22 14.27
N TYR A 384 -1.46 8.78 15.50
CA TYR A 384 -2.75 8.81 16.19
C TYR A 384 -2.64 9.62 17.49
N GLU A 385 -3.79 9.96 18.08
CA GLU A 385 -3.88 10.70 19.34
C GLU A 385 -3.04 10.08 20.46
N HIS A 386 -3.06 8.76 20.58
CA HIS A 386 -2.47 8.00 21.67
C HIS A 386 -1.42 6.97 21.21
N GLY A 387 -0.97 7.06 19.95
CA GLY A 387 0.05 6.14 19.45
C GLY A 387 0.43 6.41 18.00
N ILE A 388 1.12 5.45 17.41
CA ILE A 388 1.52 5.42 16.00
C ILE A 388 1.38 4.00 15.45
N ALA A 389 1.11 3.90 14.16
CA ALA A 389 1.25 2.65 13.39
C ALA A 389 2.44 2.80 12.44
N LEU A 390 3.27 1.76 12.36
CA LEU A 390 4.41 1.64 11.46
C LEU A 390 4.25 0.42 10.56
N VAL A 391 4.64 0.55 9.30
CA VAL A 391 4.68 -0.54 8.33
C VAL A 391 6.07 -0.58 7.71
N ASN A 392 6.69 -1.76 7.68
CA ASN A 392 7.85 -2.04 6.85
C ASN A 392 7.44 -2.96 5.70
N ALA A 393 7.17 -2.41 4.53
CA ALA A 393 6.82 -3.17 3.33
C ALA A 393 8.05 -3.53 2.48
N THR A 394 9.26 -3.38 3.02
CA THR A 394 10.50 -3.81 2.37
C THR A 394 10.83 -5.27 2.69
N HIS A 395 11.71 -5.89 1.90
CA HIS A 395 12.19 -7.26 2.09
C HIS A 395 13.45 -7.33 2.97
N SER A 396 13.72 -6.26 3.73
CA SER A 396 14.85 -6.17 4.65
C SER A 396 14.45 -5.55 5.99
N PRO A 397 15.16 -5.84 7.10
CA PRO A 397 14.88 -5.18 8.36
C PRO A 397 15.16 -3.68 8.28
N GLN A 398 14.25 -2.85 8.78
CA GLN A 398 14.35 -1.40 8.72
C GLN A 398 14.33 -0.79 10.12
N THR A 399 15.24 0.14 10.37
CA THR A 399 15.30 0.86 11.65
C THR A 399 14.69 2.25 11.51
N VAL A 400 13.68 2.52 12.32
CA VAL A 400 12.93 3.79 12.30
C VAL A 400 13.19 4.54 13.59
N SER A 401 13.66 5.78 13.46
CA SER A 401 13.68 6.71 14.59
C SER A 401 12.30 7.32 14.81
N LEU A 402 11.81 7.27 16.04
CA LEU A 402 10.43 7.62 16.36
C LEU A 402 10.23 9.11 16.62
N GLY A 403 11.32 9.87 16.80
CA GLY A 403 11.27 11.30 17.12
C GLY A 403 10.74 11.60 18.53
N GLY A 404 10.68 10.59 19.40
CA GLY A 404 10.16 10.67 20.76
C GLY A 404 10.13 9.28 21.40
N GLU A 405 9.80 9.21 22.68
CA GLU A 405 9.63 7.94 23.40
C GLU A 405 8.20 7.42 23.23
N PHE A 406 8.09 6.13 22.91
CA PHE A 406 6.84 5.40 22.80
C PHE A 406 6.95 4.08 23.57
N ARG A 407 5.81 3.49 23.91
CA ARG A 407 5.71 2.21 24.60
C ARG A 407 5.17 1.15 23.65
N LYS A 408 5.82 -0.01 23.58
CA LYS A 408 5.26 -1.19 22.90
C LYS A 408 4.01 -1.69 23.62
N ILE A 409 3.07 -2.31 22.90
CA ILE A 409 2.00 -3.07 23.56
C ILE A 409 2.66 -4.11 24.49
N ASN A 410 2.05 -4.39 25.65
CA ASN A 410 2.52 -5.42 26.57
C ASN A 410 1.62 -6.65 26.42
N GLY A 411 1.87 -7.40 25.34
CA GLY A 411 1.06 -8.52 24.90
C GLY A 411 1.58 -9.86 25.41
N THR A 412 0.76 -10.90 25.26
CA THR A 412 1.12 -12.29 25.59
C THR A 412 1.33 -13.17 24.37
N GLN A 413 0.83 -12.76 23.21
CA GLN A 413 0.87 -13.57 21.98
C GLN A 413 2.22 -13.49 21.26
N ALA A 414 2.80 -12.30 21.18
CA ALA A 414 4.10 -12.06 20.54
C ALA A 414 5.04 -11.25 21.48
N PRO A 415 5.46 -11.82 22.62
CA PRO A 415 6.17 -11.08 23.66
C PRO A 415 7.56 -10.59 23.25
N ASP A 416 8.16 -11.12 22.18
CA ASP A 416 9.43 -10.60 21.63
C ASP A 416 9.25 -9.26 20.90
N VAL A 417 8.02 -8.98 20.44
CA VAL A 417 7.65 -7.73 19.75
C VAL A 417 6.93 -6.79 20.70
N ASN A 418 5.92 -7.30 21.40
CA ASN A 418 5.03 -6.58 22.32
C ASN A 418 5.41 -6.86 23.79
N ASP A 419 6.59 -6.37 24.21
CA ASP A 419 7.16 -6.59 25.55
C ASP A 419 6.86 -5.47 26.57
N GLY A 420 6.07 -4.45 26.19
CA GLY A 420 5.78 -3.30 27.04
C GLY A 420 6.94 -2.31 27.25
N SER A 421 8.08 -2.49 26.58
CA SER A 421 9.25 -1.63 26.75
C SER A 421 9.04 -0.23 26.15
N LEU A 422 9.82 0.72 26.67
CA LEU A 422 9.91 2.09 26.13
C LEU A 422 11.02 2.13 25.08
N VAL A 423 10.71 2.73 23.94
CA VAL A 423 11.57 2.80 22.76
C VAL A 423 11.55 4.20 22.15
N SER A 424 12.71 4.68 21.69
CA SER A 424 12.84 5.88 20.85
C SER A 424 13.11 5.54 19.39
N ASP A 425 13.49 4.30 19.12
CA ASP A 425 13.85 3.75 17.82
C ASP A 425 13.46 2.27 17.82
N VAL A 426 13.06 1.74 16.67
CA VAL A 426 12.65 0.34 16.51
C VAL A 426 13.20 -0.23 15.23
N THR A 427 13.58 -1.51 15.26
CA THR A 427 13.88 -2.28 14.05
C THR A 427 12.68 -3.17 13.74
N LEU A 428 12.03 -2.93 12.61
CA LEU A 428 10.92 -3.75 12.10
C LEU A 428 11.51 -4.85 11.21
N ALA A 429 10.98 -6.06 11.33
CA ALA A 429 11.29 -7.15 10.41
C ALA A 429 10.75 -6.82 8.98
N PRO A 430 11.26 -7.48 7.92
CA PRO A 430 10.67 -7.38 6.58
C PRO A 430 9.18 -7.71 6.62
N LEU A 431 8.35 -7.02 5.84
CA LEU A 431 6.91 -7.32 5.75
C LEU A 431 6.25 -7.45 7.14
N ASP A 432 6.47 -6.45 8.02
CA ASP A 432 5.93 -6.42 9.39
C ASP A 432 5.30 -5.06 9.69
N GLY A 433 4.41 -5.05 10.67
CA GLY A 433 3.80 -3.86 11.24
C GLY A 433 4.13 -3.71 12.71
N LEU A 434 4.03 -2.49 13.23
CA LEU A 434 4.17 -2.24 14.66
C LEU A 434 3.26 -1.12 15.12
N ILE A 435 2.52 -1.37 16.21
CA ILE A 435 1.75 -0.35 16.91
C ILE A 435 2.51 0.04 18.18
N LEU A 436 2.69 1.34 18.37
CA LEU A 436 3.37 1.90 19.53
C LEU A 436 2.48 2.94 20.21
N LEU A 437 2.41 2.88 21.53
CA LEU A 437 1.59 3.75 22.37
C LEU A 437 2.37 4.99 22.75
N ARG A 438 1.71 6.14 22.71
CA ARG A 438 2.23 7.38 23.25
C ARG A 438 2.04 7.34 24.75
N GLU A 439 3.08 7.65 25.52
CA GLU A 439 2.90 7.92 26.95
C GLU A 439 1.91 9.07 27.09
N THR A 440 0.76 8.80 27.67
CA THR A 440 -0.16 9.86 28.08
C THR A 440 0.61 10.78 29.01
N GLU A 441 0.65 12.08 28.70
CA GLU A 441 1.09 13.07 29.70
C GLU A 441 0.14 12.96 30.89
N PHE A 442 0.52 12.16 31.88
CA PHE A 442 -0.10 12.18 33.18
C PHE A 442 0.27 13.53 33.81
N THR A 443 -0.49 14.57 33.48
CA THR A 443 -0.70 15.67 34.42
C THR A 443 -1.55 15.11 35.55
N THR A 444 -0.93 14.28 36.40
CA THR A 444 -1.51 13.86 37.67
C THR A 444 -1.66 15.13 38.50
N THR A 445 -2.82 15.78 38.38
CA THR A 445 -3.22 16.81 39.32
C THR A 445 -3.56 16.06 40.60
N MET A 446 -2.54 15.77 41.42
CA MET A 446 -2.75 15.20 42.75
C MET A 446 -3.55 16.22 43.56
N HIS A 447 -4.85 15.98 43.69
CA HIS A 447 -5.65 16.63 44.72
C HIS A 447 -5.28 15.98 46.06
N LEU A 448 -4.19 16.46 46.66
CA LEU A 448 -3.91 16.17 48.05
C LEU A 448 -5.00 16.87 48.89
N PRO A 449 -5.85 16.14 49.64
CA PRO A 449 -6.73 16.78 50.60
C PRO A 449 -5.86 17.37 51.70
N VAL A 450 -5.65 18.69 51.67
CA VAL A 450 -5.05 19.40 52.80
C VAL A 450 -6.11 19.47 53.89
N VAL A 451 -6.06 18.55 54.85
CA VAL A 451 -6.80 18.69 56.12
C VAL A 451 -6.08 19.74 56.95
N MET A 452 -6.52 21.00 56.84
CA MET A 452 -6.08 22.05 57.76
C MET A 452 -6.73 21.83 59.13
N HIS A 453 -5.98 21.28 60.08
CA HIS A 453 -6.32 21.39 61.50
C HIS A 453 -6.00 22.82 61.97
N ILE A 454 -7.02 23.67 62.04
CA ILE A 454 -6.92 24.97 62.71
C ILE A 454 -7.03 24.71 64.22
N SER A 455 -5.89 24.70 64.93
CA SER A 455 -5.91 24.82 66.39
C SER A 455 -5.82 26.31 66.75
N SER A 456 -6.83 26.80 67.45
CA SER A 456 -6.82 28.16 67.99
C SER A 456 -5.91 28.19 69.20
N ASN A 457 -4.64 28.55 69.01
CA ASN A 457 -3.83 29.19 70.05
C ASN A 457 -2.74 30.05 69.40
N ALA A 458 -2.74 31.32 69.79
CA ALA A 458 -1.83 32.33 69.28
C ALA A 458 -0.36 31.99 69.60
N ASN A 459 0.51 32.34 68.65
CA ASN A 459 1.98 32.27 68.65
C ASN A 459 2.59 30.89 68.39
N SER A 460 2.97 30.63 67.12
CA SER A 460 4.18 29.87 66.75
C SER A 460 4.49 30.00 65.25
N PHE A 461 5.78 30.18 64.93
CA PHE A 461 6.35 30.22 63.59
C PHE A 461 6.17 28.88 62.85
N PHE A 462 5.91 28.93 61.53
CA PHE A 462 5.86 27.74 60.68
C PHE A 462 7.28 27.27 60.33
N HIS A 463 7.60 26.03 60.69
CA HIS A 463 8.78 25.31 60.19
C HIS A 463 8.27 24.16 59.30
N LEU A 464 8.55 24.22 57.99
CA LEU A 464 8.35 23.11 57.06
C LEU A 464 9.57 22.19 57.14
N GLN A 465 9.37 20.98 57.67
CA GLN A 465 10.30 19.85 57.53
C GLN A 465 9.66 18.83 56.59
N GLY A 466 10.35 18.48 55.50
CA GLY A 466 9.96 17.41 54.60
C GLY A 466 10.32 17.72 53.16
N ALA A 467 11.57 17.46 52.78
CA ALA A 467 12.03 17.50 51.41
C ALA A 467 11.57 16.25 50.65
N GLN A 468 10.82 16.43 49.57
CA GLN A 468 11.00 15.65 48.34
C GLN A 468 10.90 16.62 47.17
N SER A 469 11.99 16.74 46.42
CA SER A 469 12.06 17.57 45.23
C SER A 469 11.28 16.92 44.09
N ILE A 470 10.22 17.58 43.64
CA ILE A 470 9.66 17.38 42.30
C ILE A 470 10.02 18.65 41.53
N SER A 471 10.94 18.54 40.58
CA SER A 471 11.29 19.64 39.69
C SER A 471 10.20 19.79 38.62
N GLY A 472 9.15 20.53 38.94
CA GLY A 472 8.21 21.08 37.96
C GLY A 472 8.38 22.60 37.89
N LYS A 473 8.38 23.18 36.69
CA LYS A 473 8.41 24.64 36.48
C LYS A 473 7.32 25.30 37.35
N MET A 474 7.72 26.23 38.21
CA MET A 474 6.80 27.10 38.95
C MET A 474 5.98 27.93 37.95
N LEU A 475 4.68 27.65 37.86
CA LEU A 475 3.71 28.59 37.31
C LEU A 475 3.48 29.69 38.35
N ASP A 476 3.63 30.93 37.92
CA ASP A 476 3.37 32.15 38.68
C ASP A 476 1.86 32.30 38.96
N TRP A 477 1.47 32.23 40.23
CA TRP A 477 0.09 32.35 40.70
C TRP A 477 -0.24 33.74 41.25
N SER A 478 0.36 34.81 40.70
CA SER A 478 0.07 36.18 41.10
C SER A 478 -1.07 36.85 40.30
N ALA A 479 -2.23 36.20 40.16
CA ALA A 479 -3.44 36.89 39.71
C ALA A 479 -4.74 36.14 40.05
N LEU A 480 -5.09 36.03 41.34
CA LEU A 480 -6.47 35.75 41.76
C LEU A 480 -6.67 36.21 43.22
N TYR A 481 -6.63 37.53 43.40
CA TYR A 481 -7.19 38.22 44.57
C TYR A 481 -7.60 39.64 44.17
N GLN A 482 -8.79 39.77 43.59
CA GLN A 482 -9.83 40.76 43.93
C GLN A 482 -11.09 40.51 43.09
#